data_AF-A0A931T0I2-F1
#
_entry.id   AF-A0A931T0I2-F1
#
_cell.length_a   1.000
_cell.length_b   1.000
_cell.length_c   1.000
_cell.angle_alpha   90.00
_cell.angle_beta   90.00
_cell.angle_gamma   90.00
#
_symmetry.space_group_name_H-M   'P 1'
#
loop_
_entity.id
_entity.type
_entity.pdbx_description
1 polymer ?
#
loop_
_entity_poly.entity_id
_entity_poly.type
_entity_poly.pdbx_seq_one_letter_code
_entity_poly.pdbx_strand_id
1 'polypeptide(L)'
;FHGIREYRRGDPLRHVHWRSTARRGHLVVREFEHESPGGVTLLVDARRDCGDEQAFEDLVRAAASVAHFVTQSGGAVRIVADQAGSLLDAFGGWSDALLTLARLARNGDASPSAACDGAGLATDAPVVLFTCDADAVVPLSRRTQKLVAVLAGMPQEPELMLQALGITAFVLNSTDIKASLESSE
;
A
#
# COMPACT_ATOMS: atom_id res chain seq x y z
N PHE A 1 -17.45 17.06 -8.37
CA PHE A 1 -18.58 16.14 -8.61
C PHE A 1 -18.40 15.57 -10.01
N HIS A 2 -17.98 14.31 -10.11
CA HIS A 2 -17.49 13.75 -11.38
C HIS A 2 -18.54 12.99 -12.20
N GLY A 3 -19.62 12.52 -11.58
CA GLY A 3 -20.66 11.83 -12.33
C GLY A 3 -21.97 11.62 -11.55
N ILE A 4 -23.00 11.20 -12.29
CA ILE A 4 -24.21 10.61 -11.74
C ILE A 4 -24.41 9.26 -12.41
N ARG A 5 -24.59 8.21 -11.60
CA ARG A 5 -24.90 6.86 -12.10
C ARG A 5 -26.28 6.43 -11.67
N GLU A 6 -26.81 5.42 -12.36
CA GLU A 6 -28.07 4.78 -11.98
C GLU A 6 -27.95 4.11 -10.60
N TYR A 7 -29.01 4.25 -9.81
CA TYR A 7 -29.12 3.60 -8.50
C TYR A 7 -29.09 2.08 -8.64
N ARG A 8 -28.25 1.44 -7.85
CA ARG A 8 -28.23 -0.01 -7.68
C ARG A 8 -28.76 -0.34 -6.30
N ARG A 9 -29.52 -1.44 -6.21
CA ARG A 9 -30.04 -1.93 -4.93
C ARG A 9 -28.87 -2.18 -3.97
N GLY A 10 -28.88 -1.48 -2.83
CA GLY A 10 -27.76 -1.45 -1.87
C GLY A 10 -27.09 -0.08 -1.75
N ASP A 11 -27.34 0.84 -2.69
CA ASP A 11 -26.82 2.21 -2.58
C ASP A 11 -27.50 2.97 -1.43
N PRO A 12 -26.75 3.75 -0.64
CA PRO A 12 -27.30 4.55 0.43
C PRO A 12 -28.15 5.72 -0.11
N LEU A 13 -29.40 5.82 0.32
CA LEU A 13 -30.36 6.83 -0.15
C LEU A 13 -29.90 8.28 0.09
N ARG A 14 -29.05 8.51 1.10
CA ARG A 14 -28.43 9.82 1.36
C ARG A 14 -27.55 10.33 0.21
N HIS A 15 -27.11 9.45 -0.69
CA HIS A 15 -26.30 9.80 -1.85
C HIS A 15 -27.14 10.03 -3.11
N VAL A 16 -28.47 9.87 -3.04
CA VAL A 16 -29.38 10.12 -4.17
C VAL A 16 -29.34 11.61 -4.54
N HIS A 17 -29.12 11.88 -5.83
CA HIS A 17 -29.19 13.24 -6.34
C HIS A 17 -30.64 13.57 -6.69
N TRP A 18 -31.42 14.06 -5.70
CA TRP A 18 -32.86 14.30 -5.85
C TRP A 18 -33.20 15.20 -7.04
N ARG A 19 -32.42 16.24 -7.29
CA ARG A 19 -32.63 17.16 -8.43
C ARG A 19 -32.49 16.47 -9.79
N SER A 20 -31.57 15.51 -9.93
CA SER A 20 -31.40 14.76 -11.20
C SER A 20 -32.40 13.61 -11.30
N THR A 21 -32.71 12.96 -10.18
CA THR A 21 -33.76 11.92 -10.10
C THR A 21 -35.10 12.48 -10.56
N ALA A 22 -35.49 13.66 -10.06
CA ALA A 22 -36.75 14.31 -10.45
C ALA A 22 -36.82 14.64 -11.94
N ARG A 23 -35.69 14.93 -12.59
CA ARG A 23 -35.63 15.24 -14.03
C ARG A 23 -35.60 14.00 -14.92
N ARG A 24 -35.01 12.90 -14.45
CA ARG A 24 -34.77 11.68 -15.24
C ARG A 24 -35.82 10.59 -15.05
N GLY A 25 -36.64 10.67 -13.99
CA GLY A 25 -37.69 9.71 -13.70
C GLY A 25 -37.21 8.37 -13.11
N HIS A 26 -35.91 8.22 -12.89
CA HIS A 26 -35.29 7.07 -12.22
C HIS A 26 -34.26 7.55 -11.19
N LEU A 27 -34.04 6.74 -10.14
CA LEU A 27 -33.10 7.06 -9.07
C LEU A 27 -31.68 7.11 -9.62
N VAL A 28 -31.00 8.22 -9.38
CA VAL A 28 -29.58 8.40 -9.70
C VAL A 28 -28.82 8.80 -8.45
N VAL A 29 -27.65 8.20 -8.27
CA VAL A 29 -26.78 8.40 -7.10
C VAL A 29 -25.60 9.26 -7.52
N ARG A 30 -25.18 10.19 -6.65
CA ARG A 30 -23.95 10.96 -6.84
C ARG A 30 -22.79 9.98 -6.88
N GLU A 31 -22.08 9.96 -8.00
CA GLU A 31 -20.81 9.26 -8.09
C GLU A 31 -19.77 10.22 -7.54
N PHE A 32 -19.30 9.89 -6.33
CA PHE A 32 -18.11 10.52 -5.79
C PHE A 32 -16.95 9.89 -6.57
N GLU A 33 -16.16 10.72 -7.25
CA GLU A 33 -14.82 10.28 -7.57
C GLU A 33 -14.18 9.94 -6.22
N HIS A 34 -13.63 8.74 -6.08
CA HIS A 34 -12.48 8.64 -5.20
C HIS A 34 -11.43 9.47 -5.93
N GLU A 35 -11.36 10.77 -5.60
CA GLU A 35 -10.09 11.50 -5.71
C GLU A 35 -9.13 10.60 -4.95
N SER A 36 -8.36 9.80 -5.68
CA SER A 36 -7.30 9.01 -5.11
C SER A 36 -6.39 10.07 -4.51
N PRO A 37 -6.32 10.20 -3.18
CA PRO A 37 -5.52 11.26 -2.60
C PRO A 37 -4.12 11.06 -3.17
N GLY A 38 -3.52 12.10 -3.75
CA GLY A 38 -2.25 12.02 -4.46
C GLY A 38 -1.10 11.63 -3.52
N GLY A 39 -1.01 10.35 -3.19
CA GLY A 39 -0.16 9.80 -2.13
C GLY A 39 0.44 8.46 -2.52
N VAL A 40 1.42 8.03 -1.75
CA VAL A 40 2.13 6.76 -1.96
C VAL A 40 1.45 5.67 -1.17
N THR A 41 1.21 4.51 -1.81
CA THR A 41 0.75 3.32 -1.09
C THR A 41 1.94 2.53 -0.58
N LEU A 42 1.97 2.28 0.71
CA LEU A 42 2.92 1.41 1.39
C LEU A 42 2.20 0.09 1.66
N LEU A 43 2.59 -0.94 0.92
CA LEU A 43 2.06 -2.29 1.07
C LEU A 43 3.05 -3.12 1.87
N VAL A 44 2.68 -3.51 3.09
CA VAL A 44 3.56 -4.27 3.98
C VAL A 44 3.13 -5.73 4.00
N ASP A 45 4.03 -6.63 3.60
CA ASP A 45 3.82 -8.08 3.69
C ASP A 45 3.99 -8.53 5.14
N ALA A 46 2.86 -8.59 5.84
CA ALA A 46 2.80 -8.98 7.25
C ALA A 46 2.46 -10.47 7.43
N ARG A 47 2.65 -11.30 6.39
CA ARG A 47 2.36 -12.73 6.48
C ARG A 47 3.23 -13.42 7.52
N ARG A 48 2.64 -14.34 8.28
CA ARG A 48 3.34 -15.14 9.30
C ARG A 48 4.51 -15.97 8.78
N ASP A 49 4.48 -16.33 7.50
CA ASP A 49 5.50 -17.12 6.80
C ASP A 49 6.48 -16.26 5.97
N CYS A 50 6.32 -14.93 5.96
CA CYS A 50 7.21 -14.02 5.24
C CYS A 50 8.34 -13.55 6.17
N GLY A 51 9.54 -14.11 5.99
CA GLY A 51 10.73 -13.74 6.75
C GLY A 51 10.63 -14.07 8.25
N ASP A 52 11.66 -13.65 9.00
CA ASP A 52 11.66 -13.74 10.47
C ASP A 52 11.22 -12.41 11.12
N GLU A 53 11.18 -12.37 12.46
CA GLU A 53 10.79 -11.18 13.22
C GLU A 53 11.71 -9.99 12.94
N GLN A 54 13.00 -10.23 12.80
CA GLN A 54 13.97 -9.16 12.58
C GLN A 54 13.80 -8.55 11.19
N ALA A 55 13.62 -9.37 10.16
CA ALA A 55 13.38 -8.90 8.81
C ALA A 55 12.05 -8.13 8.72
N PHE A 56 11.00 -8.60 9.41
CA PHE A 56 9.73 -7.88 9.49
C PHE A 56 9.89 -6.49 10.14
N GLU A 57 10.60 -6.39 11.26
CA GLU A 57 10.90 -5.10 11.91
C GLU A 57 11.70 -4.17 11.00
N ASP A 58 12.63 -4.70 10.22
CA ASP A 58 13.40 -3.91 9.23
C ASP A 58 12.50 -3.40 8.10
N LEU A 59 11.54 -4.20 7.62
CA LEU A 59 10.53 -3.79 6.65
C LEU A 59 9.61 -2.70 7.21
N VAL A 60 9.12 -2.85 8.44
CA VAL A 60 8.28 -1.83 9.11
C VAL A 60 9.06 -0.53 9.30
N ARG A 61 10.34 -0.61 9.68
CA ARG A 61 11.23 0.56 9.80
C ARG A 61 11.42 1.25 8.46
N ALA A 62 11.65 0.50 7.38
CA ALA A 62 11.77 1.06 6.05
C ALA A 62 10.46 1.72 5.58
N ALA A 63 9.31 1.09 5.84
CA ALA A 63 8.01 1.68 5.57
C ALA A 63 7.79 2.99 6.33
N ALA A 64 8.21 3.06 7.60
CA ALA A 64 8.16 4.28 8.40
C ALA A 64 9.05 5.39 7.82
N SER A 65 10.27 5.06 7.36
CA SER A 65 11.17 6.02 6.70
C SER A 65 10.56 6.58 5.42
N VAL A 66 9.97 5.74 4.57
CA VAL A 66 9.28 6.21 3.36
C VAL A 66 8.06 7.05 3.71
N ALA A 67 7.25 6.63 4.68
CA ALA A 67 6.11 7.40 5.15
C ALA A 67 6.52 8.79 5.65
N HIS A 68 7.60 8.85 6.44
CA HIS A 68 8.14 10.09 6.96
C HIS A 68 8.61 11.03 5.84
N PHE A 69 9.37 10.51 4.87
CA PHE A 69 9.84 11.29 3.73
C PHE A 69 8.70 11.87 2.89
N VAL A 70 7.70 11.04 2.55
CA VAL A 70 6.54 11.46 1.74
C VAL A 70 5.73 12.52 2.47
N THR A 71 5.48 12.34 3.77
CA THR A 71 4.67 13.27 4.56
C THR A 71 5.40 14.58 4.86
N GLN A 72 6.72 14.57 5.04
CA GLN A 72 7.53 15.80 5.11
C GLN A 72 7.46 16.61 3.81
N SER A 73 7.32 15.95 2.67
CA SER A 73 7.19 16.61 1.35
C SER A 73 5.77 17.17 1.10
N GLY A 74 4.88 17.14 2.09
CA GLY A 74 3.49 17.59 1.97
C GLY A 74 2.55 16.55 1.34
N GLY A 75 3.04 15.33 1.09
CA GLY A 75 2.23 14.22 0.61
C GLY A 75 1.49 13.50 1.73
N ALA A 76 0.67 12.53 1.34
CA ALA A 76 0.01 11.61 2.27
C ALA A 76 0.35 10.16 1.88
N VAL A 77 0.19 9.25 2.83
CA VAL A 77 0.44 7.82 2.59
C VAL A 77 -0.79 7.00 2.87
N ARG A 78 -0.96 5.97 2.06
CA ARG A 78 -1.88 4.87 2.31
C ARG A 78 -1.06 3.68 2.81
N ILE A 79 -1.45 3.04 3.89
CA ILE A 79 -0.81 1.82 4.39
C ILE A 79 -1.80 0.68 4.23
N VAL A 80 -1.36 -0.37 3.54
CA VAL A 80 -2.13 -1.59 3.32
C VAL A 80 -1.35 -2.77 3.85
N ALA A 81 -1.99 -3.61 4.64
CA ALA A 81 -1.44 -4.86 5.13
C ALA A 81 -2.58 -5.82 5.47
N ASP A 82 -2.30 -7.12 5.48
CA ASP A 82 -3.19 -8.09 6.13
C ASP A 82 -2.80 -8.25 7.60
N GLN A 83 -3.80 -8.27 8.49
CA GLN A 83 -3.62 -8.45 9.92
C GLN A 83 -4.60 -9.52 10.40
N ALA A 84 -4.09 -10.75 10.59
CA ALA A 84 -4.89 -11.90 10.99
C ALA A 84 -6.15 -12.12 10.13
N GLY A 85 -6.03 -11.98 8.80
CA GLY A 85 -7.13 -12.16 7.85
C GLY A 85 -8.08 -10.96 7.73
N SER A 86 -7.80 -9.85 8.42
CA SER A 86 -8.45 -8.57 8.21
C SER A 86 -7.54 -7.64 7.44
N LEU A 87 -8.08 -7.04 6.37
CA LEU A 87 -7.40 -5.99 5.64
C LEU A 87 -7.28 -4.73 6.51
N LEU A 88 -6.05 -4.35 6.81
CA LEU A 88 -5.71 -3.02 7.29
C LEU A 88 -5.54 -2.10 6.07
N ASP A 89 -6.26 -0.98 6.08
CA ASP A 89 -6.24 0.02 5.04
C ASP A 89 -6.41 1.41 5.66
N ALA A 90 -5.28 2.07 5.91
CA ALA A 90 -5.22 3.37 6.55
C ALA A 90 -4.71 4.41 5.56
N PHE A 91 -5.22 5.64 5.65
CA PHE A 91 -4.75 6.75 4.83
C PHE A 91 -4.61 8.00 5.70
N GLY A 92 -3.48 8.69 5.60
CA GLY A 92 -3.25 9.89 6.39
C GLY A 92 -1.84 10.47 6.31
N GLY A 93 -1.56 11.35 7.28
CA GLY A 93 -0.25 11.99 7.44
C GLY A 93 0.71 11.19 8.32
N TRP A 94 1.79 11.82 8.77
CA TRP A 94 2.83 11.15 9.56
C TRP A 94 2.31 10.48 10.83
N SER A 95 1.46 11.17 11.61
CA SER A 95 0.94 10.63 12.87
C SER A 95 0.08 9.38 12.66
N ASP A 96 -0.78 9.39 11.63
CA ASP A 96 -1.62 8.25 11.26
C ASP A 96 -0.75 7.09 10.79
N ALA A 97 0.25 7.39 9.95
CA ALA A 97 1.18 6.40 9.44
C ALA A 97 1.98 5.72 10.56
N LEU A 98 2.56 6.51 11.47
CA LEU A 98 3.32 6.02 12.61
C LEU A 98 2.46 5.12 13.51
N LEU A 99 1.24 5.56 13.85
CA LEU A 99 0.33 4.78 14.69
C LEU A 99 -0.09 3.47 14.02
N THR A 100 -0.30 3.50 12.70
CA THR A 100 -0.67 2.33 11.92
C THR A 100 0.47 1.32 11.88
N LEU A 101 1.69 1.77 11.52
CA LEU A 101 2.87 0.92 11.43
C LEU A 101 3.25 0.33 12.80
N ALA A 102 3.14 1.11 13.88
CA ALA A 102 3.42 0.65 15.23
C ALA A 102 2.46 -0.44 15.75
N ARG A 103 1.31 -0.63 15.08
CA ARG A 103 0.33 -1.67 15.41
C ARG A 103 0.44 -2.89 14.51
N LEU A 104 1.23 -2.83 13.45
CA LEU A 104 1.41 -3.98 12.57
C LEU A 104 2.14 -5.10 13.31
N ALA A 105 1.65 -6.32 13.13
CA ALA A 105 2.30 -7.53 13.58
C ALA A 105 2.40 -8.53 12.43
N ARG A 106 3.41 -9.41 12.47
CA ARG A 106 3.58 -10.52 11.53
C ARG A 106 2.59 -11.66 11.83
N ASN A 107 1.31 -11.41 11.59
CA ASN A 107 0.22 -12.33 11.87
C ASN A 107 -0.79 -12.46 10.73
N GLY A 108 -0.49 -11.88 9.57
CA GLY A 108 -1.30 -11.99 8.37
C GLY A 108 -1.16 -13.35 7.68
N ASP A 109 -2.11 -13.62 6.80
CA ASP A 109 -2.22 -14.83 5.97
C ASP A 109 -2.39 -14.51 4.48
N ALA A 110 -2.88 -13.31 4.14
CA ALA A 110 -3.12 -12.93 2.75
C ALA A 110 -1.82 -12.51 2.05
N SER A 111 -1.66 -12.91 0.78
CA SER A 111 -0.57 -12.42 -0.05
C SER A 111 -0.68 -10.91 -0.30
N PRO A 112 0.43 -10.21 -0.59
CA PRO A 112 0.39 -8.79 -0.94
C PRO A 112 -0.54 -8.48 -2.12
N SER A 113 -0.62 -9.38 -3.10
CA SER A 113 -1.57 -9.26 -4.21
C SER A 113 -3.04 -9.33 -3.76
N ALA A 114 -3.39 -10.21 -2.83
CA ALA A 114 -4.74 -10.31 -2.30
C ALA A 114 -5.10 -9.10 -1.42
N ALA A 115 -4.16 -8.59 -0.64
CA ALA A 115 -4.34 -7.37 0.15
C ALA A 115 -4.57 -6.15 -0.76
N CYS A 116 -3.80 -6.03 -1.86
CA CYS A 116 -4.04 -5.02 -2.89
C CYS A 116 -5.43 -5.08 -3.51
N ASP A 117 -5.93 -6.30 -3.76
CA ASP A 117 -7.24 -6.53 -4.34
C ASP A 117 -8.35 -6.12 -3.38
N GLY A 118 -8.22 -6.53 -2.11
CA GLY A 118 -9.15 -6.14 -1.06
C GLY A 118 -9.20 -4.63 -0.85
N ALA A 119 -8.05 -3.96 -0.96
CA ALA A 119 -7.94 -2.50 -0.82
C ALA A 119 -8.46 -1.74 -2.05
N GLY A 120 -8.68 -2.40 -3.19
CA GLY A 120 -9.10 -1.72 -4.42
C GLY A 120 -8.11 -0.63 -4.84
N LEU A 121 -6.82 -0.90 -4.75
CA LEU A 121 -5.78 0.08 -5.10
C LEU A 121 -5.92 0.55 -6.55
N ALA A 122 -5.89 1.87 -6.75
CA ALA A 122 -5.91 2.46 -8.08
C ALA A 122 -4.61 2.13 -8.83
N THR A 123 -4.74 1.75 -10.09
CA THR A 123 -3.66 1.29 -10.97
C THR A 123 -2.53 2.32 -11.18
N ASP A 124 -2.85 3.61 -11.02
CA ASP A 124 -1.94 4.72 -11.34
C ASP A 124 -1.19 5.31 -10.14
N ALA A 125 -1.55 4.89 -8.91
CA ALA A 125 -0.88 5.33 -7.69
C ALA A 125 0.44 4.56 -7.51
N PRO A 126 1.53 5.24 -7.12
CA PRO A 126 2.79 4.57 -6.82
C PRO A 126 2.62 3.64 -5.61
N VAL A 127 3.08 2.40 -5.75
CA VAL A 127 3.03 1.36 -4.71
C VAL A 127 4.46 1.01 -4.34
N VAL A 128 4.76 1.05 -3.03
CA VAL A 128 6.00 0.53 -2.46
C VAL A 128 5.63 -0.73 -1.68
N LEU A 129 6.11 -1.87 -2.16
CA LEU A 129 5.95 -3.17 -1.50
C LEU A 129 7.13 -3.42 -0.58
N PHE A 130 6.85 -3.78 0.68
CA PHE A 130 7.84 -4.21 1.66
C PHE A 130 7.62 -5.69 1.94
N THR A 131 8.54 -6.56 1.54
CA THR A 131 8.38 -8.02 1.67
C THR A 131 9.72 -8.75 1.81
N CYS A 132 9.72 -9.93 2.42
CA CYS A 132 10.86 -10.86 2.35
C CYS A 132 10.72 -11.88 1.21
N ASP A 133 9.63 -11.82 0.45
CA ASP A 133 9.28 -12.78 -0.60
C ASP A 133 9.33 -12.12 -1.99
N ALA A 134 10.38 -12.44 -2.75
CA ALA A 134 10.57 -11.92 -4.11
C ALA A 134 9.47 -12.38 -5.08
N ASP A 135 8.87 -13.56 -4.85
CA ASP A 135 7.81 -14.09 -5.71
C ASP A 135 6.51 -13.28 -5.54
N ALA A 136 6.31 -12.62 -4.39
CA ALA A 136 5.18 -11.74 -4.15
C ALA A 136 5.21 -10.45 -5.01
N VAL A 137 6.37 -10.09 -5.56
CA VAL A 137 6.55 -8.88 -6.38
C VAL A 137 5.94 -9.06 -7.78
N VAL A 138 6.08 -10.26 -8.37
CA VAL A 138 5.71 -10.53 -9.77
C VAL A 138 4.21 -10.37 -10.06
N PRO A 139 3.28 -10.84 -9.19
CA PRO A 139 1.85 -10.59 -9.40
C PRO A 139 1.49 -9.10 -9.38
N LEU A 140 2.22 -8.28 -8.60
CA LEU A 140 1.95 -6.86 -8.44
C LEU A 140 2.52 -6.02 -9.59
N SER A 141 3.67 -6.41 -10.14
CA SER A 141 4.26 -5.70 -11.29
C SER A 141 3.39 -5.78 -12.55
N ARG A 142 2.57 -6.84 -12.68
CA ARG A 142 1.57 -6.95 -13.75
C ARG A 142 0.37 -6.02 -13.57
N ARG A 143 0.17 -5.48 -12.36
CA ARG A 143 -0.99 -4.63 -12.03
C ARG A 143 -0.66 -3.15 -11.99
N THR A 144 0.47 -2.78 -11.41
CA THR A 144 0.88 -1.37 -11.30
C THR A 144 2.14 -1.12 -12.10
N GLN A 145 2.13 -0.04 -12.89
CA GLN A 145 3.31 0.39 -13.65
C GLN A 145 4.32 1.17 -12.79
N LYS A 146 3.96 1.49 -11.54
CA LYS A 146 4.78 2.29 -10.60
C LYS A 146 5.00 1.49 -9.31
N LEU A 147 5.60 0.32 -9.46
CA LEU A 147 5.97 -0.55 -8.34
C LEU A 147 7.44 -0.34 -7.96
N VAL A 148 7.68 -0.11 -6.67
CA VAL A 148 9.01 -0.25 -6.06
C VAL A 148 8.93 -1.37 -5.03
N ALA A 149 9.88 -2.29 -5.06
CA ALA A 149 9.99 -3.37 -4.07
C ALA A 149 11.13 -3.07 -3.09
N VAL A 150 10.89 -3.29 -1.80
CA VAL A 150 11.88 -3.23 -0.72
C VAL A 150 11.92 -4.62 -0.09
N LEU A 151 13.08 -5.26 -0.18
CA LEU A 151 13.31 -6.65 0.22
C LEU A 151 14.18 -6.71 1.47
N ALA A 152 13.89 -7.59 2.43
CA ALA A 152 14.72 -7.78 3.63
C ALA A 152 15.06 -9.26 3.86
N GLY A 153 16.24 -9.51 4.44
CA GLY A 153 16.65 -10.84 4.92
C GLY A 153 17.10 -11.85 3.83
N MET A 154 17.40 -11.39 2.62
CA MET A 154 17.70 -12.26 1.48
C MET A 154 19.21 -12.45 1.26
N PRO A 155 19.74 -13.69 1.19
CA PRO A 155 21.18 -13.91 1.11
C PRO A 155 21.83 -13.50 -0.22
N GLN A 156 21.30 -13.84 -1.41
CA GLN A 156 21.87 -13.44 -2.71
C GLN A 156 20.84 -13.48 -3.88
N GLU A 157 20.93 -12.49 -4.77
CA GLU A 157 20.38 -12.36 -6.15
C GLU A 157 18.86 -12.20 -6.48
N PRO A 158 17.98 -11.61 -5.65
CA PRO A 158 16.66 -11.21 -6.14
C PRO A 158 16.71 -9.98 -7.07
N GLU A 159 17.71 -9.10 -6.91
CA GLU A 159 17.79 -7.84 -7.66
C GLU A 159 18.00 -8.06 -9.16
N LEU A 160 18.91 -8.95 -9.57
CA LEU A 160 19.17 -9.21 -10.98
C LEU A 160 17.94 -9.78 -11.69
N MET A 161 17.21 -10.69 -11.04
CA MET A 161 15.95 -11.23 -11.54
C MET A 161 14.89 -10.14 -11.70
N LEU A 162 14.71 -9.29 -10.68
CA LEU A 162 13.69 -8.23 -10.69
C LEU A 162 14.07 -7.09 -11.66
N GLN A 163 15.35 -6.75 -11.76
CA GLN A 163 15.86 -5.80 -12.76
C GLN A 163 15.65 -6.31 -14.18
N ALA A 164 15.86 -7.61 -14.44
CA ALA A 164 15.56 -8.22 -15.74
C ALA A 164 14.06 -8.14 -16.09
N LEU A 165 13.18 -8.05 -15.09
CA LEU A 165 11.75 -7.82 -15.25
C LEU A 165 11.37 -6.32 -15.31
N GLY A 166 12.35 -5.40 -15.26
CA GLY A 166 12.14 -3.96 -15.27
C GLY A 166 11.59 -3.40 -13.94
N ILE A 167 11.71 -4.14 -12.84
CA ILE A 167 11.18 -3.76 -11.53
C ILE A 167 12.30 -3.15 -10.70
N THR A 168 12.09 -1.94 -10.18
CA THR A 168 13.01 -1.33 -9.22
C THR A 168 12.86 -2.01 -7.86
N ALA A 169 13.91 -2.71 -7.43
CA ALA A 169 13.98 -3.38 -6.13
C ALA A 169 15.19 -2.87 -5.34
N PHE A 170 15.03 -2.76 -4.02
CA PHE A 170 16.09 -2.43 -3.07
C PHE A 170 16.19 -3.52 -2.03
N VAL A 171 17.39 -4.04 -1.77
CA VAL A 171 17.62 -5.01 -0.68
C VAL A 171 18.14 -4.29 0.57
N LEU A 172 17.44 -4.49 1.70
CA LEU A 172 17.85 -4.07 3.02
C LEU A 172 18.76 -5.14 3.63
N ASN A 173 20.04 -4.82 3.76
CA ASN A 173 20.96 -5.58 4.59
C ASN A 173 21.02 -4.93 5.98
N SER A 174 20.85 -5.71 7.05
CA SER A 174 20.82 -5.15 8.42
C SER A 174 22.16 -4.49 8.83
N THR A 175 23.25 -4.77 8.11
CA THR A 175 24.54 -4.08 8.24
C THR A 175 24.56 -2.65 7.73
N ASP A 176 23.75 -2.29 6.72
CA ASP A 176 23.81 -0.98 6.06
C ASP A 176 23.05 0.12 6.85
N ILE A 177 22.05 -0.27 7.64
CA ILE A 177 21.24 0.66 8.44
C ILE A 177 22.04 1.21 9.64
N LYS A 178 22.87 0.40 10.28
CA LYS A 178 23.75 0.87 11.37
C LYS A 178 24.84 1.81 10.86
N ALA A 179 25.48 1.46 9.74
CA ALA A 179 26.54 2.28 9.15
C ALA A 179 26.04 3.68 8.71
N SER A 180 24.80 3.78 8.22
CA SER A 180 24.22 5.06 7.77
C SER A 180 23.87 6.01 8.94
N LEU A 181 23.57 5.47 10.12
CA LEU A 181 23.28 6.26 11.32
C LEU A 181 24.56 6.76 12.01
N GLU A 182 25.63 5.96 12.01
CA GLU A 182 26.93 6.33 12.60
C GLU A 182 27.74 7.31 11.73
N SER A 183 27.47 7.38 10.42
CA SER A 183 28.12 8.31 9.49
C SER A 183 27.50 9.73 9.46
N SER A 184 26.48 9.98 10.29
CA SER A 184 25.79 11.27 10.41
C SER A 184 26.06 12.00 11.74
N GLU A 185 26.98 11.50 12.58
CA GLU A 185 27.53 12.19 13.76
C GLU A 185 28.88 12.86 13.48
#